data_AF-A0A1B9ARR6-F1
#
_entry.id   AF-A0A1B9ARR6-F1
#
_cell.length_a   1.000
_cell.length_b   1.000
_cell.length_c   1.000
_cell.angle_alpha   90.00
_cell.angle_beta   90.00
_cell.angle_gamma   90.00
#
_symmetry.space_group_name_H-M   'P 1'
#
loop_
_entity.id
_entity.type
_entity.pdbx_description
1 polymer ?
#
loop_
_entity_poly.entity_id
_entity_poly.type
_entity_poly.pdbx_seq_one_letter_code
_entity_poly.pdbx_strand_id
1 'polypeptide(L)' 'MTQQDLAKSAGVSRQTIISIEKGNYTPSLVLAFDIAEAFNVGINEVFQYRKKGEGL' A
#
# COMPACT_ATOMS: atom_id res chain seq x y z
N MET A 1 -11.10 4.26 8.24
CA MET A 1 -9.75 4.83 8.41
C MET A 1 -9.54 5.89 7.34
N THR A 2 -9.06 7.09 7.67
CA THR A 2 -8.72 8.09 6.65
C THR A 2 -7.29 7.86 6.10
N GLN A 3 -6.93 8.46 4.97
CA GLN A 3 -5.55 8.44 4.46
C GLN A 3 -4.55 9.02 5.46
N GLN A 4 -4.96 10.01 6.25
CA GLN A 4 -4.12 10.63 7.28
C GLN A 4 -3.88 9.66 8.45
N ASP A 5 -4.86 8.84 8.80
CA ASP A 5 -4.74 7.83 9.85
C ASP A 5 -3.86 6.66 9.38
N LEU A 6 -4.04 6.20 8.14
CA LEU A 6 -3.20 5.16 7.55
C LEU A 6 -1.74 5.61 7.47
N ALA A 7 -1.50 6.86 7.03
CA ALA A 7 -0.17 7.44 6.98
C ALA A 7 0.52 7.47 8.35
N LYS A 8 -0.22 7.83 9.41
CA LYS A 8 0.28 7.79 10.78
C LYS A 8 0.61 6.37 11.23
N SER A 9 -0.28 5.41 10.94
CA SER A 9 -0.08 4.00 11.27
C SER A 9 1.15 3.42 10.60
N ALA A 10 1.36 3.74 9.32
CA ALA A 10 2.46 3.23 8.51
C ALA A 10 3.74 4.10 8.57
N GLY A 11 3.81 5.11 9.45
CA GLY A 11 5.00 5.94 9.63
C GLY A 11 5.41 6.77 8.41
N VAL A 12 4.47 7.12 7.52
CA VAL A 12 4.73 7.86 6.28
C VAL A 12 3.89 9.14 6.18
N SER A 13 4.19 9.97 5.19
CA SER A 13 3.37 11.15 4.90
C SER A 13 2.02 10.76 4.28
N ARG A 14 0.98 11.59 4.47
CA ARG A 14 -0.30 11.44 3.74
C ARG A 14 -0.08 11.43 2.22
N GLN A 15 0.89 12.20 1.73
CA GLN A 15 1.21 12.26 0.30
C GLN A 15 1.79 10.94 -0.22
N THR A 16 2.54 10.21 0.61
CA THR A 16 3.04 8.87 0.28
C THR A 16 1.88 7.91 0.05
N ILE A 17 0.89 7.88 0.95
CA ILE A 17 -0.33 7.07 0.78
C ILE A 17 -1.07 7.43 -0.52
N ILE A 18 -1.27 8.73 -0.78
CA ILE A 18 -1.92 9.19 -2.02
C ILE A 18 -1.15 8.73 -3.27
N SER A 19 0.18 8.79 -3.25
CA SER A 19 1.01 8.36 -4.38
C SER A 19 0.94 6.84 -4.61
N ILE A 20 0.83 6.04 -3.55
CA ILE A 20 0.63 4.59 -3.62
C ILE A 20 -0.73 4.28 -4.25
N GLU A 21 -1.81 4.90 -3.74
CA GLU A 21 -3.17 4.67 -4.24
C GLU A 21 -3.33 5.05 -5.72
N LYS A 22 -2.60 6.08 -6.18
CA LYS A 22 -2.56 6.48 -7.59
C LYS A 22 -1.69 5.57 -8.46
N GLY A 23 -0.95 4.63 -7.89
CA GLY A 23 0.01 3.79 -8.60
C GLY A 23 1.28 4.53 -9.06
N ASN A 24 1.48 5.76 -8.58
CA ASN A 24 2.64 6.60 -8.95
C ASN A 24 3.89 6.27 -8.11
N TYR A 25 3.73 5.48 -7.06
CA TYR A 25 4.80 5.04 -6.19
C TYR A 25 4.60 3.58 -5.80
N THR A 26 5.61 2.76 -6.04
CA THR A 26 5.64 1.39 -5.54
C THR A 26 6.20 1.41 -4.12
N PRO A 27 5.43 0.98 -3.10
CA PRO A 27 5.95 0.93 -1.73
C PRO A 27 7.11 -0.06 -1.61
N SER A 28 7.99 0.16 -0.63
CA SER A 28 8.93 -0.88 -0.21
C SER A 28 8.16 -2.06 0.40
N LEU A 29 8.79 -3.23 0.47
CA LEU A 29 8.15 -4.41 1.06
C LEU A 29 7.74 -4.16 2.51
N VAL A 30 8.58 -3.49 3.29
CA VAL A 30 8.28 -3.12 4.70
C VAL A 30 7.02 -2.25 4.77
N LEU A 31 6.96 -1.18 3.97
CA LEU A 31 5.79 -0.30 3.94
C LEU A 31 4.51 -1.03 3.48
N ALA A 32 4.64 -1.98 2.56
CA ALA A 32 3.50 -2.80 2.14
C ALA A 32 2.98 -3.68 3.29
N PHE A 33 3.85 -4.24 4.12
CA PHE A 33 3.45 -4.97 5.33
C PHE A 33 2.82 -4.04 6.38
N ASP A 34 3.42 -2.88 6.66
CA ASP A 34 2.87 -1.91 7.63
C ASP A 34 1.45 -1.46 7.23
N ILE A 35 1.22 -1.25 5.93
CA ILE A 35 -0.11 -0.93 5.40
C ILE A 35 -1.07 -2.10 5.60
N ALA A 36 -0.65 -3.34 5.31
CA ALA A 36 -1.50 -4.52 5.48
C ALA A 36 -1.88 -4.77 6.95
N GLU A 37 -0.92 -4.59 7.87
CA GLU A 37 -1.15 -4.67 9.31
C GLU A 37 -2.15 -3.61 9.80
N ALA A 38 -2.12 -2.39 9.26
CA ALA A 38 -3.09 -1.34 9.59
C ALA A 38 -4.55 -1.72 9.23
N PHE A 39 -4.74 -2.65 8.30
CA PHE A 39 -6.04 -3.21 7.93
C PHE A 39 -6.31 -4.58 8.58
N ASN A 40 -5.35 -5.16 9.30
CA ASN A 40 -5.42 -6.49 9.90
C ASN A 40 -5.74 -7.59 8.87
N VAL A 41 -5.09 -7.54 7.71
CA VAL A 41 -5.25 -8.48 6.59
C VAL A 41 -3.89 -8.95 6.09
N GLY A 42 -3.86 -10.02 5.29
CA GLY A 42 -2.63 -10.47 4.63
C GLY A 42 -2.17 -9.47 3.55
N ILE A 43 -0.86 -9.38 3.31
CA ILE A 43 -0.29 -8.47 2.29
C ILE A 43 -0.89 -8.70 0.89
N ASN A 44 -1.24 -9.94 0.54
CA ASN A 44 -1.84 -10.30 -0.75
C ASN A 44 -3.28 -9.80 -0.92
N GLU A 45 -3.96 -9.41 0.17
CA GLU A 45 -5.30 -8.82 0.12
C GLU A 45 -5.24 -7.33 -0.23
N VAL A 46 -4.11 -6.67 0.07
CA VAL A 46 -3.89 -5.25 -0.23
C VAL A 46 -3.12 -5.06 -1.54
N PHE A 47 -2.07 -5.85 -1.76
CA PHE A 47 -1.16 -5.72 -2.89
C PHE A 47 -1.18 -6.99 -3.74
N GLN A 48 -1.35 -6.82 -5.04
CA GLN A 48 -1.37 -7.92 -6.01
C GLN A 48 -0.24 -7.72 -7.01
N TYR A 49 0.64 -8.72 -7.12
CA TYR A 49 1.63 -8.75 -8.18
C TYR A 49 1.01 -9.34 -9.44
N ARG A 50 0.85 -8.51 -10.48
CA ARG A 50 0.48 -8.96 -11.83
C ARG A 50 1.76 -9.06 -12.65
N LYS A 51 2.08 -10.26 -13.15
CA LYS A 51 3.20 -10.43 -14.06
C LYS A 51 2.89 -9.67 -15.35
N LYS A 52 3.85 -8.89 -15.85
CA LYS A 52 3.68 -8.14 -17.10
C LYS A 52 3.40 -9.13 -18.25
N GLY A 53 2.18 -9.12 -18.78
CA GLY A 53 1.71 -10.05 -19.81
C GLY A 53 0.56 -10.99 -19.40
N GLU A 54 0.20 -11.06 -18.12
CA GLU A 54 -1.01 -11.79 -17.68
C GLU A 54 -2.24 -10.89 -17.77
N GLY A 55 -2.98 -11.01 -18.88
CA GLY A 55 -4.21 -10.25 -19.14
C GLY A 55 -4.30 -9.58 -20.52
N LEU A 56 -3.42 -9.94 -21.47
CA LEU A 56 -3.61 -9.74 -22.91
C LEU A 56 -4.07 -11.05 -23.55
#